data_AF-A0A954RFG0-F1
#
_entry.id   AF-A0A954RFG0-F1
#
_cell.length_a   1.000
_cell.length_b   1.000
_cell.length_c   1.000
_cell.angle_alpha   90.00
_cell.angle_beta   90.00
_cell.angle_gamma   90.00
#
_symmetry.space_group_name_H-M   'P 1'
#
loop_
_entity.id
_entity.type
_entity.pdbx_description
1 polymer ?
#
loop_
_entity_poly.entity_id
_entity_poly.type
_entity_poly.pdbx_seq_one_letter_code
_entity_poly.pdbx_strand_id
1 'polypeptide(L)'
;MKRLVFASVTCALMLCVVTASAVQPAVSVIRPVGFQRGQQVEATFSGARLGDVEELLFYQPGVAVAGIEKVNENSFKAKLDVAADCQLGLHAVRVRTATGISDLRLFTVGALPEVEETEPNNDFLSPQAVSLNSTVTGVVQNEDVDYFVVEAKQGDRIVAELEGLRLGYTFFDPYVAILNEDRFELARSDDASLLWQDCYCAVEAPKDGKYIVQVRESAYGGNGASHYRLHVGTFPRPAAVIPAGGRPGETVQVRWIGGMGNEWTENVTLPTDAPTEYALFAQTPQGIAPSPNMVRVIDLQNAVEAEPNNDRTVATAATAPGAMNGVIQEPDDVDYFKFTATKGQVFDIRVYARNTLRSPLDAVLYVQRANGGNVGSNDDSAGPDS
;
A
#
# COMPACT_ATOMS: atom_id res chain seq x y z
N MET A 1 -27.82 87.46 21.90
CA MET A 1 -26.34 87.44 21.84
C MET A 1 -25.88 85.99 21.82
N LYS A 2 -25.08 85.67 20.79
CA LYS A 2 -24.40 84.43 20.39
C LYS A 2 -24.18 83.34 21.46
N ARG A 3 -24.61 82.11 21.17
CA ARG A 3 -23.81 80.87 21.33
C ARG A 3 -24.15 79.90 20.19
N LEU A 4 -23.26 79.83 19.20
CA LEU A 4 -23.22 78.78 18.17
C LEU A 4 -22.59 77.54 18.82
N VAL A 5 -23.31 76.42 18.86
CA VAL A 5 -22.74 75.09 19.15
C VAL A 5 -22.45 74.46 17.79
N PHE A 6 -21.16 74.28 17.48
CA PHE A 6 -20.72 73.52 16.30
C PHE A 6 -21.00 72.03 16.55
N ALA A 7 -22.01 71.49 15.85
CA ALA A 7 -22.21 70.06 15.75
C ALA A 7 -21.17 69.48 14.79
N SER A 8 -20.16 68.80 15.34
CA SER A 8 -19.26 67.96 14.54
C SER A 8 -19.99 66.67 14.20
N VAL A 9 -20.45 66.54 12.95
CA VAL A 9 -20.90 65.27 12.38
C VAL A 9 -19.65 64.46 12.04
N THR A 10 -19.14 63.71 13.01
CA THR A 10 -18.11 62.70 12.75
C THR A 10 -18.81 61.45 12.21
N CYS A 11 -18.63 61.22 10.92
CA CYS A 11 -19.08 60.04 10.19
C CYS A 11 -18.42 58.80 10.80
N ALA A 12 -19.12 58.10 11.69
CA ALA A 12 -18.71 56.80 12.20
C ALA A 12 -19.01 55.73 11.13
N LEU A 13 -18.09 55.57 10.16
CA LEU A 13 -18.00 54.31 9.41
C LEU A 13 -17.55 53.23 10.41
N MET A 14 -18.52 52.55 11.03
CA MET A 14 -18.25 51.24 11.62
C MET A 14 -17.81 50.32 10.50
N LEU A 15 -16.50 50.10 10.36
CA LEU A 15 -15.99 48.88 9.76
C LEU A 15 -16.50 47.72 10.62
N CYS A 16 -17.65 47.16 10.24
CA CYS A 16 -17.95 45.78 10.59
C CYS A 16 -16.91 44.94 9.86
N VAL A 17 -15.79 44.66 10.52
CA VAL A 17 -14.89 43.59 10.12
C VAL A 17 -15.66 42.30 10.36
N VAL A 18 -16.44 41.90 9.36
CA VAL A 18 -17.02 40.55 9.33
C VAL A 18 -15.82 39.63 9.17
N THR A 19 -15.45 38.94 10.23
CA THR A 19 -14.50 37.84 10.16
C THR A 19 -15.14 36.76 9.31
N ALA A 20 -14.80 36.73 8.02
CA ALA A 20 -15.18 35.63 7.13
C ALA A 20 -14.48 34.36 7.64
N SER A 21 -15.20 33.56 8.41
CA SER A 21 -14.75 32.23 8.82
C SER A 21 -15.07 31.28 7.67
N ALA A 22 -14.12 31.09 6.76
CA ALA A 22 -14.20 30.03 5.76
C ALA A 22 -13.77 28.71 6.43
N VAL A 23 -14.66 27.72 6.44
CA VAL A 23 -14.33 26.35 6.85
C VAL A 23 -14.20 25.53 5.58
N GLN A 24 -13.06 24.89 5.38
CA GLN A 24 -12.79 24.10 4.17
C GLN A 24 -13.83 22.99 3.97
N PRO A 25 -14.18 22.62 2.73
CA PRO A 25 -14.95 21.40 2.48
C PRO A 25 -14.19 20.18 3.01
N ALA A 26 -14.91 19.14 3.39
CA ALA A 26 -14.31 17.91 3.91
C ALA A 26 -14.92 16.71 3.20
N VAL A 27 -14.08 15.83 2.70
CA VAL A 27 -14.50 14.50 2.26
C VAL A 27 -14.22 13.55 3.41
N SER A 28 -15.21 12.77 3.82
CA SER A 28 -15.09 11.77 4.88
C SER A 28 -14.93 10.37 4.28
N VAL A 29 -15.69 10.03 3.24
CA VAL A 29 -15.66 8.71 2.60
C VAL A 29 -15.88 8.82 1.09
N ILE A 30 -15.19 7.96 0.34
CA ILE A 30 -15.42 7.68 -1.08
C ILE A 30 -15.97 6.25 -1.16
N ARG A 31 -17.11 6.07 -1.82
CA ARG A 31 -17.72 4.74 -2.02
C ARG A 31 -17.94 4.43 -3.51
N PRO A 32 -17.48 3.28 -4.02
CA PRO A 32 -16.64 2.29 -3.34
C PRO A 32 -15.25 2.87 -2.97
N VAL A 33 -14.56 2.23 -2.02
CA VAL A 33 -13.23 2.67 -1.53
C VAL A 33 -12.09 2.34 -2.50
N GLY A 34 -12.39 1.57 -3.54
CA GLY A 34 -11.48 1.32 -4.65
C GLY A 34 -12.23 0.99 -5.94
N PHE A 35 -11.50 0.99 -7.05
CA PHE A 35 -12.05 0.82 -8.39
C PHE A 35 -11.22 -0.18 -9.21
N GLN A 36 -11.88 -0.95 -10.07
CA GLN A 36 -11.16 -1.73 -11.08
C GLN A 36 -10.69 -0.81 -12.22
N ARG A 37 -9.44 -0.96 -12.67
CA ARG A 37 -8.94 -0.26 -13.86
C ARG A 37 -9.61 -0.74 -15.15
N GLY A 38 -9.71 0.16 -16.13
CA GLY A 38 -10.32 -0.12 -17.43
C GLY A 38 -11.85 -0.12 -17.42
N GLN A 39 -12.47 0.44 -16.37
CA GLN A 39 -13.92 0.52 -16.21
C GLN A 39 -14.36 1.97 -15.97
N GLN A 40 -15.61 2.25 -16.35
CA GLN A 40 -16.31 3.44 -15.87
C GLN A 40 -17.04 3.07 -14.58
N VAL A 41 -16.85 3.87 -13.53
CA VAL A 41 -17.42 3.63 -12.20
C VAL A 41 -18.17 4.87 -11.71
N GLU A 42 -19.24 4.67 -10.95
CA GLU A 42 -19.90 5.75 -10.22
C GLU A 42 -19.41 5.73 -8.77
N ALA A 43 -18.77 6.82 -8.35
CA ALA A 43 -18.26 6.99 -6.99
C ALA A 43 -19.08 8.03 -6.24
N THR A 44 -19.51 7.72 -5.02
CA THR A 44 -20.17 8.65 -4.11
C THR A 44 -19.14 9.24 -3.15
N PHE A 45 -19.06 10.57 -3.13
CA PHE A 45 -18.23 11.33 -2.19
C PHE A 45 -19.15 11.91 -1.12
N SER A 46 -18.87 11.61 0.14
CA SER A 46 -19.67 12.08 1.28
C SER A 46 -18.79 12.76 2.32
N GLY A 47 -19.30 13.81 2.95
CA GLY A 47 -18.61 14.58 3.97
C GLY A 47 -19.36 15.85 4.37
N ALA A 48 -18.70 17.01 4.32
CA ALA A 48 -19.29 18.29 4.71
C ALA A 48 -18.95 19.40 3.70
N ARG A 49 -19.96 20.24 3.38
CA ARG A 49 -19.81 21.41 2.49
C ARG A 49 -19.33 21.01 1.09
N LEU A 50 -19.98 20.02 0.49
CA LEU A 50 -19.67 19.50 -0.85
C LEU A 50 -20.72 19.92 -1.90
N GLY A 51 -21.72 20.71 -1.49
CA GLY A 51 -22.89 21.06 -2.30
C GLY A 51 -22.60 21.98 -3.50
N ASP A 52 -21.42 22.57 -3.57
CA ASP A 52 -20.93 23.45 -4.63
C ASP A 52 -19.64 22.88 -5.27
N VAL A 53 -19.53 21.55 -5.35
CA VAL A 53 -18.44 20.86 -6.04
C VAL A 53 -18.31 21.32 -7.50
N GLU A 54 -17.07 21.58 -7.91
CA GLU A 54 -16.72 21.98 -9.28
C GLU A 54 -15.79 20.98 -9.95
N GLU A 55 -14.85 20.39 -9.20
CA GLU A 55 -13.77 19.59 -9.78
C GLU A 55 -13.18 18.57 -8.80
N LEU A 56 -12.68 17.46 -9.33
CA LEU A 56 -11.84 16.49 -8.60
C LEU A 56 -10.39 16.66 -9.06
N LEU A 57 -9.50 16.88 -8.09
CA LEU A 57 -8.07 17.08 -8.32
C LEU A 57 -7.34 15.76 -8.03
N PHE A 58 -6.93 15.05 -9.07
CA PHE A 58 -6.11 13.84 -8.97
C PHE A 58 -4.62 14.17 -9.04
N TYR A 59 -3.80 13.43 -8.29
CA TYR A 59 -2.34 13.64 -8.22
C TYR A 59 -1.54 12.63 -9.04
N GLN A 60 -2.21 11.70 -9.71
CA GLN A 60 -1.67 10.72 -10.63
C GLN A 60 -2.55 10.66 -11.89
N PRO A 61 -1.99 10.35 -13.06
CA PRO A 61 -2.77 10.13 -14.27
C PRO A 61 -3.59 8.83 -14.19
N GLY A 62 -4.61 8.72 -15.05
CA GLY A 62 -5.35 7.48 -15.26
C GLY A 62 -6.79 7.47 -14.74
N VAL A 63 -7.23 8.52 -14.03
CA VAL A 63 -8.64 8.70 -13.66
C VAL A 63 -9.15 10.02 -14.23
N ALA A 64 -10.22 9.96 -15.01
CA ALA A 64 -10.88 11.13 -15.59
C ALA A 64 -12.32 11.25 -15.09
N VAL A 65 -12.81 12.49 -14.94
CA VAL A 65 -14.19 12.75 -14.51
C VAL A 65 -15.09 12.91 -15.73
N ALA A 66 -16.03 12.00 -15.90
CA ALA A 66 -17.04 12.03 -16.96
C ALA A 66 -18.28 12.86 -16.59
N GLY A 67 -18.56 13.02 -15.29
CA GLY A 67 -19.66 13.83 -14.82
C GLY A 67 -19.73 13.90 -13.29
N ILE A 68 -20.32 14.99 -12.79
CA ILE A 68 -20.57 15.22 -11.36
C ILE A 68 -22.05 15.53 -11.17
N GLU A 69 -22.68 14.84 -10.23
CA GLU A 69 -24.08 15.03 -9.86
C GLU A 69 -24.17 15.32 -8.36
N LYS A 70 -24.60 16.55 -8.01
CA LYS A 70 -24.89 16.90 -6.62
C LYS A 70 -26.03 16.04 -6.10
N VAL A 71 -25.83 15.43 -4.93
CA VAL A 71 -26.90 14.72 -4.20
C VAL A 71 -27.51 15.65 -3.15
N ASN A 72 -26.67 16.26 -2.30
CA ASN A 72 -27.09 17.25 -1.29
C ASN A 72 -25.88 18.14 -0.89
N GLU A 73 -26.02 18.95 0.17
CA GLU A 73 -24.95 19.84 0.64
C GLU A 73 -23.70 19.12 1.15
N ASN A 74 -23.80 17.82 1.42
CA ASN A 74 -22.76 17.01 2.06
C ASN A 74 -22.34 15.81 1.19
N SER A 75 -22.87 15.68 -0.03
CA SER A 75 -22.52 14.57 -0.91
C SER A 75 -22.81 14.84 -2.38
N PHE A 76 -22.03 14.20 -3.23
CA PHE A 76 -22.21 14.17 -4.68
C PHE A 76 -21.76 12.82 -5.23
N LYS A 77 -22.20 12.50 -6.44
CA LYS A 77 -21.74 11.37 -7.23
C LYS A 77 -20.83 11.86 -8.35
N ALA A 78 -19.79 11.11 -8.66
CA ALA A 78 -18.94 11.35 -9.81
C ALA A 78 -18.85 10.09 -10.66
N LYS A 79 -19.03 10.23 -11.97
CA LYS A 79 -18.72 9.18 -12.94
C LYS A 79 -17.26 9.31 -13.29
N LEU A 80 -16.49 8.27 -13.02
CA LEU A 80 -15.05 8.23 -13.21
C LEU A 80 -14.71 7.21 -14.29
N ASP A 81 -13.96 7.64 -15.30
CA ASP A 81 -13.33 6.76 -16.27
C ASP A 81 -11.95 6.37 -15.74
N VAL A 82 -11.79 5.11 -15.34
CA VAL A 82 -10.50 4.58 -14.88
C VAL A 82 -9.82 3.91 -16.08
N ALA A 83 -8.70 4.48 -16.52
CA ALA A 83 -7.97 4.00 -17.70
C ALA A 83 -7.49 2.54 -17.51
N ALA A 84 -7.39 1.79 -18.60
CA ALA A 84 -6.96 0.38 -18.56
C ALA A 84 -5.50 0.20 -18.09
N ASP A 85 -4.69 1.23 -18.29
CA ASP A 85 -3.29 1.35 -17.86
C ASP A 85 -3.13 2.20 -16.59
N CYS A 86 -4.23 2.59 -15.93
CA CYS A 86 -4.16 3.29 -14.65
C CYS A 86 -3.30 2.48 -13.67
N GLN A 87 -2.36 3.19 -13.02
CA GLN A 87 -1.44 2.59 -12.06
C GLN A 87 -2.23 1.91 -10.94
N LEU A 88 -1.81 0.72 -10.53
CA LEU A 88 -2.41 0.01 -9.41
C LEU A 88 -1.99 0.60 -8.07
N GLY A 89 -2.80 0.39 -7.04
CA GLY A 89 -2.54 0.81 -5.66
C GLY A 89 -3.24 2.12 -5.29
N LEU A 90 -2.69 2.84 -4.32
CA LEU A 90 -3.28 4.06 -3.76
C LEU A 90 -3.20 5.24 -4.73
N HIS A 91 -4.32 5.95 -4.85
CA HIS A 91 -4.46 7.21 -5.56
C HIS A 91 -4.99 8.28 -4.61
N ALA A 92 -4.51 9.51 -4.81
CA ALA A 92 -4.94 10.66 -4.04
C ALA A 92 -5.90 11.56 -4.82
N VAL A 93 -6.94 12.05 -4.14
CA VAL A 93 -7.89 13.02 -4.66
C VAL A 93 -8.19 14.12 -3.65
N ARG A 94 -8.40 15.33 -4.14
CA ARG A 94 -9.05 16.43 -3.41
C ARG A 94 -10.29 16.90 -4.17
N VAL A 95 -11.31 17.34 -3.44
CA VAL A 95 -12.49 17.97 -4.02
C VAL A 95 -12.29 19.48 -4.00
N ARG A 96 -12.40 20.12 -5.17
CA ARG A 96 -12.50 21.57 -5.29
C ARG A 96 -13.98 21.93 -5.41
N THR A 97 -14.41 22.79 -4.51
CA THR A 97 -15.72 23.44 -4.50
C THR A 97 -15.55 24.92 -4.87
N ALA A 98 -16.63 25.63 -5.15
CA ALA A 98 -16.59 27.08 -5.36
C ALA A 98 -16.07 27.84 -4.12
N THR A 99 -16.20 27.26 -2.93
CA THR A 99 -15.88 27.88 -1.64
C THR A 99 -14.60 27.36 -0.97
N GLY A 100 -13.92 26.36 -1.52
CA GLY A 100 -12.66 25.84 -0.97
C GLY A 100 -12.20 24.52 -1.56
N ILE A 101 -11.09 23.99 -1.02
CA ILE A 101 -10.50 22.70 -1.41
C ILE A 101 -10.50 21.77 -0.19
N SER A 102 -10.82 20.50 -0.39
CA SER A 102 -10.89 19.53 0.70
C SER A 102 -9.53 19.07 1.18
N ASP A 103 -9.53 18.43 2.35
CA ASP A 103 -8.45 17.51 2.73
C ASP A 103 -8.25 16.43 1.65
N LEU A 104 -7.04 15.88 1.61
CA LEU A 104 -6.70 14.79 0.71
C LEU A 104 -7.38 13.51 1.17
N ARG A 105 -7.97 12.77 0.22
CA ARG A 105 -8.47 11.42 0.44
C ARG A 105 -7.83 10.43 -0.50
N LEU A 106 -7.77 9.20 -0.03
CA LEU A 106 -7.23 8.08 -0.77
C LEU A 106 -8.37 7.19 -1.27
N PHE A 107 -8.15 6.60 -2.43
CA PHE A 107 -8.89 5.45 -2.94
C PHE A 107 -7.88 4.54 -3.61
N THR A 108 -8.25 3.31 -3.90
CA THR A 108 -7.35 2.35 -4.55
C THR A 108 -7.81 1.99 -5.95
N VAL A 109 -6.86 1.68 -6.82
CA VAL A 109 -7.13 1.13 -8.15
C VAL A 109 -6.59 -0.31 -8.21
N GLY A 110 -7.47 -1.27 -8.48
CA GLY A 110 -7.18 -2.69 -8.57
C GLY A 110 -7.28 -3.23 -10.00
N ALA A 111 -6.76 -4.44 -10.20
CA ALA A 111 -6.86 -5.16 -11.47
C ALA A 111 -8.01 -6.19 -11.50
N LEU A 112 -8.47 -6.63 -10.32
CA LEU A 112 -9.46 -7.68 -10.17
C LEU A 112 -10.89 -7.11 -10.27
N PRO A 113 -11.87 -7.90 -10.74
CA PRO A 113 -13.29 -7.57 -10.63
C PRO A 113 -13.69 -7.27 -9.19
N GLU A 114 -14.46 -6.19 -9.00
CA GLU A 114 -14.97 -5.76 -7.70
C GLU A 114 -16.32 -6.43 -7.40
N VAL A 115 -16.52 -6.82 -6.14
CA VAL A 115 -17.73 -7.41 -5.58
C VAL A 115 -18.05 -6.66 -4.29
N GLU A 116 -19.29 -6.23 -4.09
CA GLU A 116 -19.70 -5.65 -2.81
C GLU A 116 -20.03 -6.76 -1.81
N GLU A 117 -19.67 -6.54 -0.53
CA GLU A 117 -20.19 -7.37 0.55
C GLU A 117 -21.73 -7.34 0.56
N THR A 118 -22.34 -8.44 1.00
CA THR A 118 -23.78 -8.54 1.19
C THR A 118 -24.05 -9.13 2.56
N GLU A 119 -24.56 -8.29 3.44
CA GLU A 119 -24.92 -8.65 4.81
C GLU A 119 -26.35 -9.25 4.89
N PRO A 120 -26.62 -10.19 5.80
CA PRO A 120 -25.68 -10.74 6.79
C PRO A 120 -24.77 -11.83 6.20
N ASN A 121 -23.45 -11.76 6.46
CA ASN A 121 -22.46 -12.81 6.15
C ASN A 121 -21.67 -13.25 7.42
N ASN A 122 -22.23 -12.93 8.57
CA ASN A 122 -21.69 -13.12 9.92
C ASN A 122 -21.68 -14.57 10.44
N ASP A 123 -22.49 -15.44 9.84
CA ASP A 123 -22.55 -16.85 10.22
C ASP A 123 -21.63 -17.67 9.31
N PHE A 124 -20.67 -18.37 9.90
CA PHE A 124 -19.77 -19.28 9.18
C PHE A 124 -20.51 -20.34 8.33
N LEU A 125 -21.75 -20.73 8.70
CA LEU A 125 -22.55 -21.66 7.90
C LEU A 125 -23.26 -20.99 6.72
N SER A 126 -23.28 -19.67 6.68
CA SER A 126 -23.92 -18.84 5.65
C SER A 126 -22.95 -17.79 5.07
N PRO A 127 -21.74 -18.18 4.60
CA PRO A 127 -20.78 -17.26 4.04
C PRO A 127 -21.24 -16.71 2.68
N GLN A 128 -20.83 -15.50 2.33
CA GLN A 128 -21.05 -14.94 1.01
C GLN A 128 -20.15 -15.64 -0.02
N ALA A 129 -20.74 -16.26 -1.04
CA ALA A 129 -19.99 -16.85 -2.14
C ALA A 129 -19.33 -15.78 -3.01
N VAL A 130 -18.04 -15.92 -3.28
CA VAL A 130 -17.26 -15.05 -4.17
C VAL A 130 -16.41 -15.90 -5.12
N SER A 131 -15.98 -15.31 -6.23
CA SER A 131 -15.11 -16.00 -7.19
C SER A 131 -13.65 -15.86 -6.79
N LEU A 132 -12.80 -16.84 -7.12
CA LEU A 132 -11.36 -16.60 -7.10
C LEU A 132 -11.01 -15.50 -8.11
N ASN A 133 -9.97 -14.73 -7.78
CA ASN A 133 -9.50 -13.57 -8.52
C ASN A 133 -10.52 -12.42 -8.57
N SER A 134 -11.14 -12.12 -7.42
CA SER A 134 -11.98 -10.95 -7.20
C SER A 134 -11.49 -10.11 -6.02
N THR A 135 -11.89 -8.84 -5.99
CA THR A 135 -11.80 -7.98 -4.81
C THR A 135 -13.19 -7.83 -4.21
N VAL A 136 -13.32 -8.06 -2.90
CA VAL A 136 -14.54 -7.75 -2.16
C VAL A 136 -14.34 -6.44 -1.41
N THR A 137 -15.27 -5.49 -1.54
CA THR A 137 -15.27 -4.27 -0.72
C THR A 137 -16.28 -4.41 0.40
N GLY A 138 -15.85 -4.15 1.65
CA GLY A 138 -16.73 -4.28 2.81
C GLY A 138 -16.41 -3.38 4.00
N VAL A 139 -17.12 -3.59 5.11
CA VAL A 139 -17.03 -2.82 6.35
C VAL A 139 -17.21 -3.71 7.56
N VAL A 140 -16.16 -3.84 8.38
CA VAL A 140 -16.25 -4.59 9.65
C VAL A 140 -16.79 -3.68 10.77
N GLN A 141 -17.94 -4.02 11.34
CA GLN A 141 -18.50 -3.36 12.53
C GLN A 141 -17.91 -3.90 13.86
N ASN A 142 -18.41 -3.43 14.99
CA ASN A 142 -17.99 -3.92 16.32
C ASN A 142 -18.46 -5.37 16.54
N GLU A 143 -17.55 -6.25 16.96
CA GLU A 143 -17.78 -7.70 17.11
C GLU A 143 -18.20 -8.43 15.83
N ASP A 144 -17.97 -7.80 14.69
CA ASP A 144 -18.34 -8.30 13.36
C ASP A 144 -17.29 -9.23 12.77
N VAL A 145 -17.75 -10.25 12.06
CA VAL A 145 -16.90 -11.23 11.39
C VAL A 145 -17.50 -11.60 10.05
N ASP A 146 -16.90 -11.12 8.98
CA ASP A 146 -17.36 -11.41 7.62
C ASP A 146 -16.80 -12.74 7.13
N TYR A 147 -17.67 -13.62 6.66
CA TYR A 147 -17.27 -14.87 6.02
C TYR A 147 -17.58 -14.86 4.53
N PHE A 148 -16.55 -15.18 3.74
CA PHE A 148 -16.63 -15.40 2.31
C PHE A 148 -16.28 -16.85 1.98
N VAL A 149 -16.81 -17.41 0.90
CA VAL A 149 -16.49 -18.77 0.46
C VAL A 149 -16.05 -18.81 -0.99
N VAL A 150 -14.97 -19.57 -1.23
CA VAL A 150 -14.46 -19.92 -2.56
C VAL A 150 -14.37 -21.44 -2.70
N GLU A 151 -14.44 -21.93 -3.93
CA GLU A 151 -14.19 -23.33 -4.26
C GLU A 151 -12.80 -23.48 -4.90
N ALA A 152 -12.05 -24.50 -4.47
CA ALA A 152 -10.72 -24.79 -4.98
C ALA A 152 -10.49 -26.30 -5.07
N LYS A 153 -9.61 -26.71 -5.99
CA LYS A 153 -9.16 -28.11 -6.12
C LYS A 153 -7.89 -28.34 -5.33
N GLN A 154 -7.60 -29.60 -5.01
CA GLN A 154 -6.34 -29.98 -4.41
C GLN A 154 -5.15 -29.44 -5.22
N GLY A 155 -4.23 -28.76 -4.55
CA GLY A 155 -3.05 -28.14 -5.18
C GLY A 155 -3.30 -26.73 -5.72
N ASP A 156 -4.54 -26.24 -5.76
CA ASP A 156 -4.81 -24.85 -6.10
C ASP A 156 -4.31 -23.93 -4.99
N ARG A 157 -3.71 -22.81 -5.37
CA ARG A 157 -3.32 -21.76 -4.43
C ARG A 157 -4.52 -20.87 -4.12
N ILE A 158 -4.74 -20.59 -2.85
CA ILE A 158 -5.68 -19.57 -2.38
C ILE A 158 -4.87 -18.51 -1.65
N VAL A 159 -4.93 -17.27 -2.13
CA VAL A 159 -4.35 -16.09 -1.49
C VAL A 159 -5.48 -15.17 -1.06
N ALA A 160 -5.43 -14.74 0.19
CA ALA A 160 -6.30 -13.71 0.74
C ALA A 160 -5.41 -12.55 1.22
N GLU A 161 -5.53 -11.39 0.59
CA GLU A 161 -4.84 -10.15 0.96
C GLU A 161 -5.88 -9.09 1.32
N LEU A 162 -5.70 -8.41 2.44
CA LEU A 162 -6.68 -7.48 2.98
C LEU A 162 -6.08 -6.08 3.05
N GLU A 163 -6.69 -5.11 2.36
CA GLU A 163 -6.38 -3.69 2.48
C GLU A 163 -7.35 -3.06 3.48
N GLY A 164 -6.87 -2.55 4.60
CA GLY A 164 -7.68 -1.92 5.63
C GLY A 164 -7.06 -0.61 6.12
N LEU A 165 -5.96 -0.74 6.87
CA LEU A 165 -5.21 0.40 7.41
C LEU A 165 -4.71 1.32 6.29
N ARG A 166 -4.21 0.75 5.19
CA ARG A 166 -3.67 1.53 4.06
C ARG A 166 -4.72 2.37 3.33
N LEU A 167 -6.02 2.09 3.51
CA LEU A 167 -7.09 2.94 3.00
C LEU A 167 -7.20 4.28 3.75
N GLY A 168 -6.70 4.36 4.98
CA GLY A 168 -6.54 5.61 5.72
C GLY A 168 -7.84 6.27 6.21
N TYR A 169 -8.90 5.50 6.40
CA TYR A 169 -10.19 5.99 6.93
C TYR A 169 -10.23 6.05 8.46
N THR A 170 -9.75 4.99 9.10
CA THR A 170 -9.61 4.88 10.56
C THR A 170 -8.40 4.02 10.89
N PHE A 171 -8.00 3.97 12.15
CA PHE A 171 -7.04 2.97 12.62
C PHE A 171 -7.78 1.63 12.70
N PHE A 172 -7.67 0.84 11.62
CA PHE A 172 -8.26 -0.47 11.48
C PHE A 172 -7.12 -1.48 11.41
N ASP A 173 -7.04 -2.38 12.40
CA ASP A 173 -6.08 -3.48 12.47
C ASP A 173 -6.78 -4.76 11.94
N PRO A 174 -6.56 -5.12 10.67
CA PRO A 174 -7.29 -6.17 9.99
C PRO A 174 -6.74 -7.57 10.31
N TYR A 175 -7.63 -8.54 10.46
CA TYR A 175 -7.30 -9.96 10.53
C TYR A 175 -7.93 -10.70 9.36
N VAL A 176 -7.13 -11.56 8.71
CA VAL A 176 -7.61 -12.49 7.68
C VAL A 176 -7.20 -13.92 7.99
N ALA A 177 -8.11 -14.87 7.76
CA ALA A 177 -7.82 -16.30 7.83
C ALA A 177 -8.48 -17.08 6.71
N ILE A 178 -7.86 -18.19 6.32
CA ILE A 178 -8.43 -19.19 5.41
C ILE A 178 -8.72 -20.44 6.24
N LEU A 179 -10.00 -20.81 6.31
CA LEU A 179 -10.54 -21.93 7.04
C LEU A 179 -11.05 -23.00 6.06
N ASN A 180 -11.05 -24.27 6.48
CA ASN A 180 -11.81 -25.30 5.76
C ASN A 180 -13.26 -25.38 6.26
N GLU A 181 -14.10 -26.23 5.63
CA GLU A 181 -15.52 -26.42 6.00
C GLU A 181 -15.74 -26.92 7.44
N ASP A 182 -14.72 -27.54 8.05
CA ASP A 182 -14.74 -28.02 9.44
C ASP A 182 -14.33 -26.92 10.45
N ARG A 183 -14.20 -25.66 10.00
CA ARG A 183 -13.70 -24.49 10.76
C ARG A 183 -12.23 -24.61 11.21
N PHE A 184 -11.45 -25.50 10.61
CA PHE A 184 -10.03 -25.56 10.89
C PHE A 184 -9.28 -24.46 10.15
N GLU A 185 -8.49 -23.69 10.88
CA GLU A 185 -7.63 -22.65 10.33
C GLU A 185 -6.43 -23.26 9.62
N LEU A 186 -6.33 -22.99 8.32
CA LEU A 186 -5.22 -23.46 7.49
C LEU A 186 -4.10 -22.43 7.40
N ALA A 187 -4.46 -21.15 7.37
CA ALA A 187 -3.53 -20.03 7.38
C ALA A 187 -4.23 -18.79 7.95
N ARG A 188 -3.48 -17.88 8.57
CA ARG A 188 -3.95 -16.58 9.05
C ARG A 188 -2.87 -15.53 9.02
N SER A 189 -3.26 -14.27 9.07
CA SER A 189 -2.39 -13.12 9.27
C SER A 189 -3.19 -11.95 9.83
N ASP A 190 -2.60 -11.22 10.78
CA ASP A 190 -3.01 -9.92 11.30
C ASP A 190 -1.99 -8.82 10.97
N ASP A 191 -0.75 -9.19 10.64
CA ASP A 191 0.27 -8.28 10.15
C ASP A 191 1.11 -8.94 9.04
N ALA A 192 1.47 -8.17 8.02
CA ALA A 192 2.46 -8.57 7.03
C ALA A 192 3.47 -7.45 6.80
N SER A 193 4.77 -7.71 6.99
CA SER A 193 5.83 -6.69 6.86
C SER A 193 5.73 -5.88 5.56
N LEU A 194 5.48 -6.58 4.45
CA LEU A 194 5.28 -6.02 3.11
C LEU A 194 4.12 -5.01 3.05
N LEU A 195 3.04 -5.29 3.79
CA LEU A 195 1.78 -4.55 3.75
C LEU A 195 1.55 -3.67 4.98
N TRP A 196 2.61 -3.43 5.77
CA TRP A 196 2.56 -2.63 7.00
C TRP A 196 1.82 -3.36 8.11
N GLN A 197 0.67 -2.83 8.55
CA GLN A 197 -0.23 -3.54 9.47
C GLN A 197 -1.47 -4.07 8.75
N ASP A 198 -1.48 -4.02 7.41
CA ASP A 198 -2.40 -4.86 6.66
C ASP A 198 -1.84 -6.29 6.58
N CYS A 199 -2.69 -7.23 6.20
CA CYS A 199 -2.40 -8.64 6.33
C CYS A 199 -2.65 -9.41 5.03
N TYR A 200 -1.96 -10.54 4.89
CA TYR A 200 -2.27 -11.51 3.86
C TYR A 200 -1.90 -12.91 4.35
N CYS A 201 -2.65 -13.91 3.89
CA CYS A 201 -2.27 -15.30 4.08
C CYS A 201 -2.53 -16.09 2.79
N ALA A 202 -1.90 -17.26 2.69
CA ALA A 202 -2.07 -18.13 1.54
C ALA A 202 -1.97 -19.59 1.96
N VAL A 203 -2.66 -20.45 1.22
CA VAL A 203 -2.62 -21.90 1.40
C VAL A 203 -2.63 -22.59 0.03
N GLU A 204 -1.96 -23.73 -0.05
CA GLU A 204 -2.23 -24.72 -1.10
C GLU A 204 -3.38 -25.62 -0.63
N ALA A 205 -4.49 -25.62 -1.36
CA ALA A 205 -5.68 -26.37 -1.01
C ALA A 205 -5.35 -27.86 -0.81
N PRO A 206 -5.50 -28.43 0.41
CA PRO A 206 -5.13 -29.82 0.68
C PRO A 206 -6.06 -30.85 0.03
N LYS A 207 -7.27 -30.45 -0.35
CA LYS A 207 -8.28 -31.29 -1.01
C LYS A 207 -9.22 -30.44 -1.86
N ASP A 208 -9.94 -31.07 -2.77
CA ASP A 208 -11.08 -30.42 -3.43
C ASP A 208 -12.13 -30.04 -2.39
N GLY A 209 -12.69 -28.83 -2.49
CA GLY A 209 -13.78 -28.41 -1.63
C GLY A 209 -13.92 -26.90 -1.48
N LYS A 210 -14.68 -26.51 -0.45
CA LYS A 210 -14.90 -25.11 -0.10
C LYS A 210 -13.89 -24.65 0.94
N TYR A 211 -13.49 -23.39 0.80
CA TYR A 211 -12.59 -22.69 1.69
C TYR A 211 -13.23 -21.38 2.10
N ILE A 212 -13.26 -21.13 3.40
CA ILE A 212 -13.89 -19.95 3.99
C ILE A 212 -12.80 -18.93 4.27
N VAL A 213 -12.93 -17.74 3.71
CA VAL A 213 -12.09 -16.59 4.05
C VAL A 213 -12.81 -15.80 5.14
N GLN A 214 -12.18 -15.68 6.29
CA GLN A 214 -12.67 -14.90 7.43
C GLN A 214 -11.97 -13.53 7.42
N VAL A 215 -12.76 -12.45 7.55
CA VAL A 215 -12.29 -11.09 7.73
C VAL A 215 -12.87 -10.54 9.04
N ARG A 216 -12.05 -9.88 9.85
CA ARG A 216 -12.49 -9.17 11.05
C ARG A 216 -11.46 -8.13 11.45
N GLU A 217 -11.80 -7.35 12.48
CA GLU A 217 -10.81 -6.55 13.21
C GLU A 217 -10.10 -7.44 14.23
N SER A 218 -8.77 -7.28 14.35
CA SER A 218 -7.89 -8.15 15.15
C SER A 218 -8.32 -8.26 16.62
N ALA A 219 -8.85 -7.18 17.19
CA ALA A 219 -9.37 -7.07 18.54
C ALA A 219 -10.92 -7.00 18.60
N TYR A 220 -11.62 -7.29 17.50
CA TYR A 220 -13.08 -7.18 17.36
C TYR A 220 -13.64 -5.76 17.56
N GLY A 221 -12.78 -4.73 17.47
CA GLY A 221 -13.10 -3.32 17.69
C GLY A 221 -13.50 -2.54 16.42
N GLY A 222 -14.06 -3.23 15.42
CA GLY A 222 -14.49 -2.62 14.17
C GLY A 222 -15.54 -1.52 14.36
N ASN A 223 -15.72 -0.68 13.34
CA ASN A 223 -16.72 0.38 13.33
C ASN A 223 -17.08 0.74 11.89
N GLY A 224 -18.11 1.58 11.70
CA GLY A 224 -18.57 1.97 10.38
C GLY A 224 -17.58 2.73 9.47
N ALA A 225 -16.36 3.02 9.95
CA ALA A 225 -15.25 3.54 9.16
C ALA A 225 -14.14 2.51 8.88
N SER A 226 -14.22 1.30 9.45
CA SER A 226 -13.33 0.15 9.19
C SER A 226 -13.65 -0.50 7.85
N HIS A 227 -13.50 0.29 6.79
CA HIS A 227 -13.63 -0.15 5.41
C HIS A 227 -12.47 -1.08 5.03
N TYR A 228 -12.73 -2.05 4.18
CA TYR A 228 -11.68 -2.92 3.64
C TYR A 228 -11.87 -3.27 2.17
N ARG A 229 -10.77 -3.76 1.57
CA ARG A 229 -10.77 -4.48 0.29
C ARG A 229 -10.08 -5.83 0.47
N LEU A 230 -10.83 -6.90 0.33
CA LEU A 230 -10.34 -8.27 0.39
C LEU A 230 -10.07 -8.77 -1.02
N HIS A 231 -8.80 -8.97 -1.37
CA HIS A 231 -8.41 -9.64 -2.60
C HIS A 231 -8.31 -11.15 -2.36
N VAL A 232 -9.17 -11.92 -3.01
CA VAL A 232 -9.13 -13.39 -2.95
C VAL A 232 -8.80 -13.94 -4.33
N GLY A 233 -7.77 -14.77 -4.46
CA GLY A 233 -7.42 -15.34 -5.75
C GLY A 233 -6.18 -16.22 -5.78
N THR A 234 -5.70 -16.46 -7.00
CA THR A 234 -4.54 -17.30 -7.32
C THR A 234 -3.32 -16.46 -7.72
N PHE A 235 -3.43 -15.13 -7.64
CA PHE A 235 -2.40 -14.19 -8.08
C PHE A 235 -1.06 -14.38 -7.33
N PRO A 236 0.06 -13.94 -7.93
CA PRO A 236 1.36 -14.06 -7.29
C PRO A 236 1.43 -13.14 -6.07
N ARG A 237 1.97 -13.67 -4.97
CA ARG A 237 2.24 -12.88 -3.75
C ARG A 237 3.65 -13.14 -3.20
N PRO A 238 4.67 -12.42 -3.72
CA PRO A 238 6.02 -12.48 -3.18
C PRO A 238 6.20 -11.58 -1.97
N ALA A 239 6.96 -12.05 -0.99
CA ALA A 239 7.38 -11.30 0.18
C ALA A 239 8.52 -10.33 -0.17
N ALA A 240 9.40 -10.69 -1.12
CA ALA A 240 10.54 -9.87 -1.51
C ALA A 240 10.95 -10.08 -2.98
N VAL A 241 11.82 -9.21 -3.47
CA VAL A 241 12.41 -9.24 -4.82
C VAL A 241 13.90 -8.90 -4.74
N ILE A 242 14.73 -9.69 -5.41
CA ILE A 242 16.20 -9.55 -5.43
C ILE A 242 16.72 -9.61 -6.87
N PRO A 243 17.56 -8.66 -7.33
CA PRO A 243 17.93 -7.43 -6.63
C PRO A 243 16.71 -6.53 -6.39
N ALA A 244 16.76 -5.75 -5.32
CA ALA A 244 15.68 -4.89 -4.88
C ALA A 244 15.65 -3.55 -5.64
N GLY A 245 15.87 -3.61 -6.95
CA GLY A 245 16.00 -2.43 -7.80
C GLY A 245 17.08 -2.55 -8.88
N GLY A 246 17.39 -1.42 -9.51
CA GLY A 246 18.35 -1.32 -10.60
C GLY A 246 18.38 0.09 -11.20
N ARG A 247 19.10 0.27 -12.29
CA ARG A 247 19.24 1.57 -12.93
C ARG A 247 17.98 1.97 -13.71
N PRO A 248 17.69 3.27 -13.84
CA PRO A 248 16.60 3.72 -14.71
C PRO A 248 16.74 3.18 -16.13
N GLY A 249 15.70 2.55 -16.67
CA GLY A 249 15.71 1.94 -18.00
C GLY A 249 16.41 0.58 -18.11
N GLU A 250 17.00 0.05 -17.03
CA GLU A 250 17.68 -1.23 -17.04
C GLU A 250 16.69 -2.39 -17.07
N THR A 251 16.98 -3.42 -17.88
CA THR A 251 16.35 -4.73 -17.75
C THR A 251 17.14 -5.57 -16.76
N VAL A 252 16.51 -5.90 -15.64
CA VAL A 252 17.10 -6.65 -14.54
C VAL A 252 16.45 -8.02 -14.47
N GLN A 253 17.25 -9.08 -14.33
CA GLN A 253 16.71 -10.39 -13.96
C GLN A 253 16.45 -10.39 -12.46
N VAL A 254 15.18 -10.35 -12.09
CA VAL A 254 14.75 -10.39 -10.70
C VAL A 254 14.40 -11.81 -10.29
N ARG A 255 14.69 -12.15 -9.04
CA ARG A 255 14.22 -13.34 -8.33
C ARG A 255 13.18 -12.89 -7.32
N TRP A 256 11.98 -13.45 -7.44
CA TRP A 256 10.88 -13.22 -6.52
C TRP A 256 10.88 -14.29 -5.44
N ILE A 257 10.81 -13.86 -4.19
CA ILE A 257 10.76 -14.73 -3.02
C ILE A 257 9.31 -14.80 -2.56
N GLY A 258 8.66 -15.94 -2.77
CA GLY A 258 7.25 -16.18 -2.48
C GLY A 258 6.95 -16.36 -1.01
N GLY A 259 5.80 -15.85 -0.55
CA GLY A 259 5.36 -16.01 0.84
C GLY A 259 5.08 -17.45 1.28
N MET A 260 4.99 -18.41 0.34
CA MET A 260 4.82 -19.85 0.63
C MET A 260 6.11 -20.64 0.35
N GLY A 261 7.28 -19.99 0.32
CA GLY A 261 8.57 -20.63 0.01
C GLY A 261 8.78 -20.95 -1.47
N ASN A 262 7.86 -20.56 -2.35
CA ASN A 262 8.03 -20.69 -3.79
C ASN A 262 8.89 -19.55 -4.34
N GLU A 263 9.74 -19.80 -5.34
CA GLU A 263 10.53 -18.75 -5.99
C GLU A 263 10.42 -18.83 -7.51
N TRP A 264 10.60 -17.71 -8.19
CA TRP A 264 10.73 -17.67 -9.65
C TRP A 264 11.58 -16.48 -10.09
N THR A 265 12.07 -16.52 -11.32
CA THR A 265 12.85 -15.45 -11.92
C THR A 265 12.18 -14.89 -13.16
N GLU A 266 12.27 -13.58 -13.38
CA GLU A 266 11.84 -12.94 -14.62
C GLU A 266 12.70 -11.72 -14.97
N ASN A 267 12.67 -11.31 -16.23
CA ASN A 267 13.32 -10.08 -16.65
C ASN A 267 12.32 -8.92 -16.54
N VAL A 268 12.66 -7.92 -15.73
CA VAL A 268 11.86 -6.70 -15.53
C VAL A 268 12.62 -5.51 -16.09
N THR A 269 11.98 -4.72 -16.94
CA THR A 269 12.52 -3.43 -17.38
C THR A 269 12.01 -2.33 -16.46
N LEU A 270 12.93 -1.67 -15.76
CA LEU A 270 12.62 -0.54 -14.89
C LEU A 270 12.35 0.72 -15.74
N PRO A 271 11.39 1.58 -15.36
CA PRO A 271 11.15 2.82 -16.11
C PRO A 271 12.35 3.77 -16.08
N THR A 272 12.52 4.57 -17.13
CA THR A 272 13.62 5.55 -17.22
C THR A 272 13.40 6.76 -16.31
N ASP A 273 12.14 7.08 -16.00
CA ASP A 273 11.70 8.24 -15.21
C ASP A 273 11.01 7.82 -13.90
N ALA A 274 11.29 6.61 -13.40
CA ALA A 274 10.75 6.15 -12.14
C ALA A 274 11.23 7.02 -10.95
N PRO A 275 10.38 7.24 -9.95
CA PRO A 275 10.85 7.72 -8.65
C PRO A 275 11.86 6.73 -8.05
N THR A 276 12.70 7.22 -7.13
CA THR A 276 13.68 6.37 -6.43
C THR A 276 13.02 5.17 -5.76
N GLU A 277 11.89 5.36 -5.08
CA GLU A 277 11.08 4.27 -4.55
C GLU A 277 9.97 3.95 -5.55
N TYR A 278 10.03 2.76 -6.14
CA TYR A 278 9.14 2.34 -7.22
C TYR A 278 8.31 1.13 -6.81
N ALA A 279 7.02 1.20 -7.07
CA ALA A 279 6.07 0.11 -6.83
C ALA A 279 6.14 -0.90 -7.98
N LEU A 280 6.83 -2.03 -7.76
CA LEU A 280 6.93 -3.11 -8.73
C LEU A 280 5.88 -4.19 -8.44
N PHE A 281 5.00 -4.44 -9.40
CA PHE A 281 3.94 -5.44 -9.26
C PHE A 281 4.35 -6.77 -9.91
N ALA A 282 4.37 -7.83 -9.11
CA ALA A 282 4.58 -9.19 -9.63
C ALA A 282 3.40 -9.61 -10.52
N GLN A 283 3.71 -10.17 -11.70
CA GLN A 283 2.70 -10.65 -12.62
C GLN A 283 3.05 -12.05 -13.14
N THR A 284 2.05 -12.93 -13.16
CA THR A 284 2.15 -14.30 -13.68
C THR A 284 0.91 -14.60 -14.53
N PRO A 285 0.83 -15.74 -15.23
CA PRO A 285 -0.40 -16.15 -15.91
C PRO A 285 -1.62 -16.24 -14.99
N GLN A 286 -1.42 -16.43 -13.68
CA GLN A 286 -2.47 -16.50 -12.67
C GLN A 286 -3.01 -15.13 -12.23
N GLY A 287 -2.38 -14.04 -12.68
CA GLY A 287 -2.81 -12.68 -12.40
C GLY A 287 -1.68 -11.75 -12.01
N ILE A 288 -2.07 -10.56 -11.59
CA ILE A 288 -1.19 -9.53 -11.03
C ILE A 288 -1.43 -9.44 -9.52
N ALA A 289 -0.35 -9.30 -8.79
CA ALA A 289 -0.32 -8.86 -7.41
C ALA A 289 -1.27 -7.68 -7.13
N PRO A 290 -2.14 -7.74 -6.10
CA PRO A 290 -2.90 -6.56 -5.65
C PRO A 290 -2.03 -5.42 -5.11
N SER A 291 -1.07 -5.73 -4.23
CA SER A 291 -0.07 -4.76 -3.75
C SER A 291 1.32 -4.96 -4.37
N PRO A 292 2.14 -3.90 -4.48
CA PRO A 292 3.49 -3.98 -5.03
C PRO A 292 4.52 -4.48 -4.02
N ASN A 293 5.68 -4.88 -4.52
CA ASN A 293 6.92 -4.86 -3.76
C ASN A 293 7.65 -3.56 -4.10
N MET A 294 8.09 -2.85 -3.06
CA MET A 294 8.83 -1.61 -3.25
C MET A 294 10.28 -1.93 -3.63
N VAL A 295 10.76 -1.32 -4.71
CA VAL A 295 12.14 -1.44 -5.19
C VAL A 295 12.77 -0.07 -5.36
N ARG A 296 14.10 -0.03 -5.51
CA ARG A 296 14.86 1.20 -5.69
C ARG A 296 15.35 1.39 -7.12
N VAL A 297 14.85 2.41 -7.82
CA VAL A 297 15.34 2.77 -9.16
C VAL A 297 16.37 3.88 -9.04
N ILE A 298 17.66 3.51 -9.10
CA ILE A 298 18.80 4.39 -8.84
C ILE A 298 19.98 4.05 -9.75
N ASP A 299 20.74 5.06 -10.18
CA ASP A 299 21.92 4.88 -11.02
C ASP A 299 23.15 4.39 -10.22
N LEU A 300 23.02 3.20 -9.62
CA LEU A 300 24.08 2.48 -8.93
C LEU A 300 24.25 1.10 -9.56
N GLN A 301 25.48 0.57 -9.56
CA GLN A 301 25.71 -0.79 -10.02
C GLN A 301 25.22 -1.79 -8.96
N ASN A 302 24.35 -2.71 -9.34
CA ASN A 302 23.97 -3.82 -8.47
C ASN A 302 25.12 -4.82 -8.29
N ALA A 303 25.34 -5.22 -7.05
CA ALA A 303 26.02 -6.45 -6.66
C ALA A 303 25.01 -7.29 -5.89
N VAL A 304 24.69 -8.48 -6.41
CA VAL A 304 23.86 -9.46 -5.69
C VAL A 304 24.81 -10.37 -4.93
N GLU A 305 24.45 -10.75 -3.70
CA GLU A 305 25.18 -11.70 -2.87
C GLU A 305 25.53 -12.99 -3.63
N ALA A 306 26.63 -13.62 -3.22
CA ALA A 306 27.02 -14.93 -3.70
C ALA A 306 27.40 -15.81 -2.50
N GLU A 307 26.47 -16.69 -2.08
CA GLU A 307 26.71 -17.59 -0.96
C GLU A 307 27.74 -18.70 -1.25
N PRO A 308 28.52 -19.13 -0.25
CA PRO A 308 28.57 -18.61 1.12
C PRO A 308 29.38 -17.31 1.22
N ASN A 309 28.85 -16.27 1.87
CA ASN A 309 29.55 -15.00 2.10
C ASN A 309 29.74 -14.66 3.59
N ASN A 310 29.43 -15.60 4.49
CA ASN A 310 29.37 -15.49 5.94
C ASN A 310 30.69 -15.10 6.67
N ASP A 311 31.78 -14.91 5.92
CA ASP A 311 33.06 -14.49 6.44
C ASP A 311 33.71 -13.47 5.49
N ARG A 312 34.35 -12.44 6.06
CA ARG A 312 35.02 -11.36 5.30
C ARG A 312 36.03 -11.84 4.24
N THR A 313 36.60 -13.04 4.38
CA THR A 313 37.55 -13.63 3.44
C THR A 313 36.87 -14.16 2.17
N VAL A 314 35.57 -14.50 2.26
CA VAL A 314 34.73 -14.93 1.13
C VAL A 314 33.69 -13.87 0.72
N ALA A 315 33.79 -12.66 1.27
CA ALA A 315 32.89 -11.54 0.97
C ALA A 315 32.62 -11.31 -0.53
N THR A 316 31.34 -11.05 -0.85
CA THR A 316 30.84 -10.71 -2.18
C THR A 316 31.49 -9.42 -2.69
N ALA A 317 32.06 -9.45 -3.89
CA ALA A 317 32.69 -8.28 -4.48
C ALA A 317 31.64 -7.29 -5.01
N ALA A 318 31.81 -6.02 -4.67
CA ALA A 318 30.95 -4.91 -5.09
C ALA A 318 31.77 -3.67 -5.46
N THR A 319 31.11 -2.68 -6.04
CA THR A 319 31.68 -1.35 -6.32
C THR A 319 31.11 -0.32 -5.36
N ALA A 320 31.86 0.76 -5.11
CA ALA A 320 31.40 1.91 -4.35
C ALA A 320 31.74 3.20 -5.12
N PRO A 321 30.74 4.04 -5.47
CA PRO A 321 29.31 3.88 -5.16
C PRO A 321 28.67 2.70 -5.91
N GLY A 322 27.74 1.99 -5.26
CA GLY A 322 27.07 0.79 -5.76
C GLY A 322 25.93 0.36 -4.84
N ALA A 323 25.10 -0.56 -5.31
CA ALA A 323 23.95 -1.11 -4.58
C ALA A 323 24.20 -2.60 -4.29
N MET A 324 24.35 -2.96 -3.01
CA MET A 324 24.54 -4.33 -2.56
C MET A 324 23.18 -4.92 -2.19
N ASN A 325 22.88 -6.12 -2.69
CA ASN A 325 21.60 -6.79 -2.50
C ASN A 325 21.87 -8.18 -1.89
N GLY A 326 21.30 -8.44 -0.72
CA GLY A 326 21.42 -9.72 -0.03
C GLY A 326 20.14 -10.12 0.67
N VAL A 327 20.12 -11.34 1.18
CA VAL A 327 19.04 -11.94 1.95
C VAL A 327 19.68 -12.66 3.11
N ILE A 328 19.38 -12.24 4.33
CA ILE A 328 19.72 -13.02 5.53
C ILE A 328 18.81 -14.26 5.54
N GLN A 329 19.33 -15.40 5.07
CA GLN A 329 18.53 -16.57 4.67
C GLN A 329 18.17 -17.47 5.86
N GLU A 330 19.07 -17.59 6.82
CA GLU A 330 18.95 -18.50 7.95
C GLU A 330 19.47 -17.89 9.26
N PRO A 331 19.16 -18.49 10.43
CA PRO A 331 19.73 -18.01 11.70
C PRO A 331 21.25 -17.96 11.65
N ASP A 332 21.81 -16.90 12.25
CA ASP A 332 23.25 -16.62 12.29
C ASP A 332 23.91 -16.27 10.93
N ASP A 333 23.13 -16.09 9.87
CA ASP A 333 23.63 -15.65 8.56
C ASP A 333 24.12 -14.18 8.59
N VAL A 334 25.28 -13.92 7.96
CA VAL A 334 25.91 -12.60 7.92
C VAL A 334 26.45 -12.30 6.53
N ASP A 335 25.83 -11.34 5.85
CA ASP A 335 26.27 -10.92 4.53
C ASP A 335 27.51 -10.02 4.54
N TYR A 336 28.66 -10.54 4.11
CA TYR A 336 29.84 -9.71 3.83
C TYR A 336 29.93 -9.27 2.37
N PHE A 337 30.00 -7.96 2.17
CA PHE A 337 30.40 -7.33 0.90
C PHE A 337 31.77 -6.64 1.01
N LYS A 338 32.51 -6.56 -0.10
CA LYS A 338 33.79 -5.85 -0.18
C LYS A 338 33.88 -4.95 -1.40
N PHE A 339 34.50 -3.79 -1.23
CA PHE A 339 34.82 -2.84 -2.29
C PHE A 339 36.17 -2.16 -2.02
N THR A 340 36.74 -1.55 -3.06
CA THR A 340 38.02 -0.82 -2.94
C THR A 340 37.77 0.65 -2.64
N ALA A 341 38.51 1.19 -1.68
CA ALA A 341 38.53 2.61 -1.34
C ALA A 341 39.97 3.15 -1.22
N THR A 342 40.12 4.45 -1.41
CA THR A 342 41.38 5.19 -1.30
C THR A 342 41.31 6.21 -0.17
N LYS A 343 42.47 6.60 0.36
CA LYS A 343 42.57 7.53 1.49
C LYS A 343 41.90 8.87 1.16
N GLY A 344 41.00 9.30 2.04
CA GLY A 344 40.30 10.59 1.95
C GLY A 344 38.95 10.53 1.27
N GLN A 345 38.52 9.38 0.73
CA GLN A 345 37.15 9.20 0.28
C GLN A 345 36.19 9.12 1.47
N VAL A 346 35.00 9.69 1.27
CA VAL A 346 33.89 9.67 2.22
C VAL A 346 32.75 8.89 1.56
N PHE A 347 32.19 7.94 2.30
CA PHE A 347 31.06 7.13 1.85
C PHE A 347 29.89 7.32 2.81
N ASP A 348 28.69 7.41 2.23
CA ASP A 348 27.42 7.25 2.95
C ASP A 348 26.93 5.84 2.60
N ILE A 349 26.78 5.00 3.63
CA ILE A 349 26.38 3.60 3.50
C ILE A 349 25.10 3.45 4.30
N ARG A 350 24.06 2.93 3.65
CA ARG A 350 22.73 2.77 4.21
C ARG A 350 22.19 1.41 3.81
N VAL A 351 21.59 0.71 4.75
CA VAL A 351 20.81 -0.50 4.54
C VAL A 351 19.35 -0.10 4.41
N TYR A 352 18.72 -0.47 3.29
CA TYR A 352 17.30 -0.27 3.08
C TYR A 352 16.61 -1.60 3.27
N ALA A 353 15.89 -1.78 4.38
CA ALA A 353 15.23 -3.03 4.72
C ALA A 353 13.76 -2.78 5.03
N ARG A 354 13.43 -2.48 6.27
CA ARG A 354 12.06 -2.40 6.77
C ARG A 354 11.33 -1.15 6.27
N ASN A 355 12.02 -0.01 6.20
CA ASN A 355 11.35 1.25 5.82
C ASN A 355 11.02 1.28 4.32
N THR A 356 12.01 1.04 3.45
CA THR A 356 11.82 1.13 2.00
C THR A 356 11.39 -0.20 1.36
N LEU A 357 12.12 -1.29 1.60
CA LEU A 357 11.86 -2.58 0.94
C LEU A 357 10.79 -3.42 1.63
N ARG A 358 10.36 -3.00 2.83
CA ARG A 358 9.38 -3.70 3.67
C ARG A 358 9.80 -5.12 4.06
N SER A 359 11.12 -5.34 4.15
CA SER A 359 11.71 -6.55 4.70
C SER A 359 11.45 -6.64 6.21
N PRO A 360 11.29 -7.84 6.80
CA PRO A 360 11.25 -8.01 8.26
C PRO A 360 12.62 -7.82 8.93
N LEU A 361 13.71 -7.70 8.15
CA LEU A 361 15.06 -7.56 8.66
C LEU A 361 15.21 -6.28 9.50
N ASP A 362 15.71 -6.47 10.72
CA ASP A 362 16.24 -5.44 11.60
C ASP A 362 17.76 -5.44 11.44
N ALA A 363 18.27 -4.49 10.67
CA ALA A 363 19.62 -4.60 10.11
C ALA A 363 20.67 -3.98 11.04
N VAL A 364 21.82 -4.64 11.16
CA VAL A 364 23.03 -4.07 11.77
C VAL A 364 24.13 -3.96 10.72
N LEU A 365 24.74 -2.79 10.61
CA LEU A 365 25.79 -2.50 9.62
C LEU A 365 27.15 -2.35 10.29
N TYR A 366 28.17 -3.04 9.76
CA TYR A 366 29.57 -2.83 10.12
C TYR A 366 30.42 -2.52 8.89
N VAL A 367 31.26 -1.50 8.99
CA VAL A 367 32.28 -1.17 7.99
C VAL A 367 33.64 -1.48 8.59
N GLN A 368 34.34 -2.46 8.02
CA GLN A 368 35.64 -2.90 8.51
C GLN A 368 36.71 -2.77 7.43
N ARG A 369 37.97 -2.62 7.85
CA ARG A 369 39.10 -2.76 6.92
C ARG A 369 39.30 -4.24 6.59
N ALA A 370 39.71 -4.55 5.36
CA ALA A 370 39.96 -5.93 4.93
C ALA A 370 40.99 -6.68 5.79
N ASN A 371 41.98 -5.97 6.36
CA ASN A 371 42.98 -6.53 7.27
C ASN A 371 42.57 -6.48 8.76
N GLY A 372 41.31 -6.13 9.05
CA GLY A 372 40.76 -6.02 10.39
C GLY A 372 40.73 -4.59 10.94
N GLY A 373 39.85 -4.40 11.93
CA GLY A 373 39.59 -3.11 12.55
C GLY A 373 38.32 -2.45 12.03
N ASN A 374 37.52 -1.91 12.96
CA ASN A 374 36.28 -1.21 12.67
C ASN A 374 36.56 0.20 12.13
N VAL A 375 35.83 0.60 11.10
CA VAL A 375 35.81 1.97 10.56
C VAL A 375 34.59 2.71 11.10
N GLY A 376 33.44 2.03 11.16
CA GLY A 376 32.19 2.55 11.67
C GLY A 376 31.14 1.45 11.71
N SER A 377 30.08 1.67 12.47
CA SER A 377 28.95 0.77 12.57
C SER A 377 27.66 1.56 12.71
N ASN A 378 26.55 0.93 12.33
CA ASN A 378 25.22 1.45 12.55
C ASN A 378 24.31 0.32 13.06
N ASP A 379 23.40 0.73 13.93
CA ASP A 379 22.38 -0.08 14.56
C ASP A 379 21.29 0.92 14.97
N ASP A 380 20.20 0.94 14.21
CA ASP A 380 19.01 1.76 14.44
C ASP A 380 19.09 3.30 14.36
N SER A 381 20.10 3.89 13.72
CA SER A 381 20.18 5.36 13.66
C SER A 381 19.01 6.04 12.89
N ALA A 382 18.31 5.30 12.03
CA ALA A 382 17.20 5.78 11.20
C ALA A 382 15.92 4.95 11.39
N GLY A 383 15.67 4.47 12.62
CA GLY A 383 14.69 3.41 12.89
C GLY A 383 15.32 2.04 12.60
N PRO A 384 14.54 0.97 12.35
CA PRO A 384 15.06 -0.41 12.16
C PRO A 384 15.97 -0.62 10.93
N ASP A 385 16.28 0.46 10.19
CA ASP A 385 17.18 0.46 9.05
C ASP A 385 18.52 1.09 9.51
N SER A 386 19.63 0.42 9.17
CA SER A 386 21.00 0.82 9.53
C SER A 386 21.67 1.75 8.53
#